data_AF-A0AAD3HJR7-F1
#
_entry.id   AF-A0AAD3HJR7-F1
#
_cell.length_a   1.000
_cell.length_b   1.000
_cell.length_c   1.000
_cell.angle_alpha   90.00
_cell.angle_beta   90.00
_cell.angle_gamma   90.00
#
_symmetry.space_group_name_H-M   'P 1'
#
loop_
_entity.id
_entity.type
_entity.pdbx_description
1 polymer ?
#
loop_
_entity_poly.entity_id
_entity_poly.type
_entity_poly.pdbx_seq_one_letter_code
_entity_poly.pdbx_strand_id
1 'polypeptide(L)'
;PAPLLAATTTPASAATAAALQPPSDASLTPLTTSIAPASSPASISAPSTSSPIPTSLRFTGPEALHLLPPLPTSFPPLPDLKLPQYTMTTLPNGLRIFLLPDPEVPLVRATLLMRGGQYGSPPDKVGLASLTAAVQRAGGSTRHPGPSLDGRLEELAAGVEVGAGVQAVSVDMACLAEDVEEVMGLMAEVVRSPALPPAQLDLLRAQLINGLQHQNDSPAAIARRKMTKLLYGSDSLYARTPTPASISSITPADLRAYVDRWERPDAAVLGVVGAFQPEDMLQLLAREWGDWAPAEGQPEVPPEVPRSRPPALPPRVRAA
;
A
#
# COMPACT_ATOMS: atom_id res chain seq x y z
N PRO A 1 -10.15 -52.35 -37.29
CA PRO A 1 -9.11 -52.57 -38.34
C PRO A 1 -7.80 -51.85 -37.99
N ALA A 2 -6.90 -52.57 -37.30
CA ALA A 2 -5.47 -52.29 -37.20
C ALA A 2 -4.73 -52.91 -38.41
N PRO A 3 -3.52 -52.47 -38.78
CA PRO A 3 -2.26 -52.98 -38.19
C PRO A 3 -1.20 -51.86 -37.93
N LEU A 4 -0.29 -51.87 -36.92
CA LEU A 4 0.94 -52.67 -36.62
C LEU A 4 1.93 -52.70 -37.82
N LEU A 5 3.26 -52.46 -37.75
CA LEU A 5 4.26 -52.42 -36.67
C LEU A 5 5.63 -51.93 -37.22
N ALA A 6 6.48 -51.42 -36.30
CA ALA A 6 7.96 -51.54 -36.24
C ALA A 6 8.83 -50.53 -37.04
N ALA A 7 10.01 -50.07 -36.60
CA ALA A 7 10.77 -50.11 -35.34
C ALA A 7 12.06 -49.26 -35.54
N THR A 8 12.87 -49.12 -34.48
CA THR A 8 14.31 -48.70 -34.45
C THR A 8 14.59 -47.19 -34.56
N THR A 9 15.50 -46.54 -33.84
CA THR A 9 16.52 -46.91 -32.84
C THR A 9 17.11 -45.61 -32.25
N THR A 10 17.48 -45.63 -30.97
CA THR A 10 18.34 -44.66 -30.27
C THR A 10 19.76 -44.61 -30.87
N PRO A 11 20.45 -43.47 -30.77
CA PRO A 11 21.65 -43.38 -29.91
C PRO A 11 21.57 -42.09 -29.04
N ALA A 12 21.92 -42.01 -27.75
CA ALA A 12 23.08 -42.44 -26.97
C ALA A 12 24.41 -41.72 -27.31
N SER A 13 25.01 -41.15 -26.24
CA SER A 13 26.40 -40.68 -26.10
C SER A 13 26.76 -39.30 -26.66
N ALA A 14 27.65 -38.49 -26.07
CA ALA A 14 28.26 -38.34 -24.75
C ALA A 14 29.26 -37.19 -24.91
N ALA A 15 29.33 -36.27 -23.95
CA ALA A 15 30.53 -35.51 -23.61
C ALA A 15 30.24 -34.69 -22.34
N THR A 16 31.05 -34.60 -21.29
CA THR A 16 32.17 -35.38 -20.79
C THR A 16 32.24 -34.94 -19.33
N ALA A 17 32.13 -35.88 -18.38
CA ALA A 17 32.58 -35.66 -17.03
C ALA A 17 34.11 -35.76 -17.02
N ALA A 18 34.80 -34.73 -16.56
CA ALA A 18 36.19 -34.82 -16.16
C ALA A 18 36.37 -34.07 -14.84
N ALA A 19 36.35 -34.85 -13.76
CA ALA A 19 36.88 -34.46 -12.47
C ALA A 19 38.40 -34.36 -12.56
N LEU A 20 38.98 -33.28 -12.03
CA LEU A 20 40.35 -33.25 -11.55
C LEU A 20 40.43 -32.25 -10.39
N GLN A 21 40.72 -32.80 -9.21
CA GLN A 21 41.08 -32.10 -7.98
C GLN A 21 42.51 -31.51 -8.07
N PRO A 22 42.94 -30.69 -7.10
CA PRO A 22 43.44 -29.33 -7.33
C PRO A 22 44.97 -29.23 -7.43
N PRO A 23 45.51 -28.12 -7.95
CA PRO A 23 46.82 -27.65 -7.57
C PRO A 23 46.72 -26.61 -6.44
N SER A 24 47.29 -26.98 -5.30
CA SER A 24 47.68 -26.09 -4.21
C SER A 24 48.82 -25.17 -4.66
N ASP A 25 48.92 -24.01 -4.00
CA ASP A 25 50.03 -23.06 -3.99
C ASP A 25 50.26 -22.18 -5.22
N ALA A 26 49.48 -21.11 -5.28
CA ALA A 26 50.02 -19.77 -5.54
C ALA A 26 49.11 -18.73 -4.85
N SER A 27 49.67 -18.10 -3.83
CA SER A 27 49.10 -17.05 -2.98
C SER A 27 48.33 -15.97 -3.76
N LEU A 28 47.02 -15.87 -3.52
CA LEU A 28 46.20 -14.71 -3.90
C LEU A 28 45.66 -14.06 -2.62
N THR A 29 46.33 -12.98 -2.25
CA THR A 29 45.91 -12.02 -1.22
C THR A 29 44.62 -11.33 -1.64
N PRO A 30 43.60 -11.23 -0.76
CA PRO A 30 42.48 -10.34 -1.03
C PRO A 30 42.96 -8.89 -0.88
N LEU A 31 42.75 -8.09 -1.93
CA LEU A 31 42.79 -6.62 -1.88
C LEU A 31 41.61 -6.15 -1.02
N THR A 32 41.79 -6.26 0.29
CA THR A 32 41.08 -5.46 1.29
C THR A 32 41.53 -4.03 1.07
N THR A 33 40.65 -3.17 0.55
CA THR A 33 40.83 -1.72 0.66
C THR A 33 40.65 -1.35 2.12
N SER A 34 41.76 -1.51 2.85
CA SER A 34 42.02 -1.05 4.19
C SER A 34 42.13 0.46 4.15
N ILE A 35 41.11 1.15 4.64
CA ILE A 35 41.22 2.57 4.97
C ILE A 35 42.04 2.63 6.27
N ALA A 36 43.33 2.91 6.12
CA ALA A 36 44.21 3.20 7.24
C ALA A 36 43.78 4.51 7.94
N PRO A 37 43.96 4.61 9.27
CA PRO A 37 43.46 5.72 10.06
C PRO A 37 44.33 6.96 9.85
N ALA A 38 43.77 7.99 9.24
CA ALA A 38 44.41 9.29 9.14
C ALA A 38 44.14 10.10 10.42
N SER A 39 45.22 10.26 11.21
CA SER A 39 45.62 11.46 11.98
C SER A 39 44.54 12.30 12.68
N SER A 40 44.65 12.31 14.01
CA SER A 40 44.00 13.19 14.99
C SER A 40 43.72 14.61 14.50
N PRO A 41 42.46 15.09 14.57
CA PRO A 41 42.20 16.51 14.74
C PRO A 41 42.47 16.90 16.21
N ALA A 42 43.07 18.07 16.38
CA ALA A 42 43.47 18.65 17.64
C ALA A 42 42.36 18.63 18.70
N SER A 43 42.76 18.32 19.93
CA SER A 43 41.99 18.43 21.16
C SER A 43 41.34 19.81 21.27
N ILE A 44 40.04 19.90 21.02
CA ILE A 44 39.22 20.94 21.64
C ILE A 44 38.80 20.36 22.98
N SER A 45 39.48 20.79 24.04
CA SER A 45 39.08 20.52 25.41
C SER A 45 37.66 21.04 25.63
N ALA A 46 36.68 20.14 25.61
CA ALA A 46 35.38 20.41 26.19
C ALA A 46 35.60 20.71 27.69
N PRO A 47 34.96 21.75 28.26
CA PRO A 47 35.04 21.98 29.69
C PRO A 47 34.50 20.73 30.39
N SER A 48 35.36 20.07 31.16
CA SER A 48 35.03 18.99 32.06
C SER A 48 34.14 19.51 33.20
N THR A 49 32.88 19.76 32.89
CA THR A 49 31.81 19.76 33.87
C THR A 49 31.15 18.38 33.79
N SER A 50 31.86 17.40 34.33
CA SER A 50 31.26 16.16 34.82
C SER A 50 30.29 16.53 35.93
N SER A 51 29.08 16.97 35.58
CA SER A 51 27.95 16.68 36.43
C SER A 51 27.68 15.19 36.30
N PRO A 52 27.73 14.41 37.40
CA PRO A 52 27.32 13.02 37.32
C PRO A 52 25.86 13.01 36.85
N ILE A 53 25.58 12.25 35.78
CA ILE A 53 24.20 11.85 35.50
C ILE A 53 23.72 11.20 36.80
N PRO A 54 22.70 11.75 37.49
CA PRO A 54 22.27 11.15 38.74
C PRO A 54 21.80 9.73 38.42
N THR A 55 22.42 8.76 39.08
CA THR A 55 22.12 7.32 39.02
C THR A 55 20.66 6.99 39.40
N SER A 56 19.83 7.99 39.74
CA SER A 56 18.46 7.86 40.24
C SER A 56 17.36 7.80 39.17
N LEU A 57 17.66 7.86 37.87
CA LEU A 57 16.66 7.65 36.81
C LEU A 57 16.74 6.24 36.20
N ARG A 58 17.02 5.22 37.02
CA ARG A 58 16.64 3.86 36.65
C ARG A 58 15.16 3.72 36.97
N PHE A 59 14.33 3.40 35.98
CA PHE A 59 12.92 3.10 36.18
C PHE A 59 12.79 1.74 36.90
N THR A 60 13.10 1.73 38.20
CA THR A 60 13.04 0.56 39.08
C THR A 60 11.73 0.63 39.85
N GLY A 61 10.63 0.33 39.16
CA GLY A 61 9.33 0.13 39.81
C GLY A 61 8.49 1.40 40.05
N PRO A 62 7.28 1.23 40.59
CA PRO A 62 6.27 2.30 40.73
C PRO A 62 6.70 3.45 41.64
N GLU A 63 7.70 3.26 42.51
CA GLU A 63 8.23 4.31 43.38
C GLU A 63 8.93 5.43 42.60
N ALA A 64 9.49 5.13 41.41
CA ALA A 64 10.11 6.13 40.55
C ALA A 64 9.10 7.15 39.98
N LEU A 65 7.80 6.86 40.04
CA LEU A 65 6.75 7.82 39.64
C LEU A 65 6.65 9.00 40.62
N HIS A 66 7.05 8.82 41.88
CA HIS A 66 7.09 9.92 42.86
C HIS A 66 8.27 10.87 42.65
N LEU A 67 9.27 10.48 41.85
CA LEU A 67 10.41 11.31 41.46
C LEU A 67 10.10 12.17 40.23
N LEU A 68 9.00 11.90 39.52
CA LEU A 68 8.57 12.74 38.43
C LEU A 68 7.97 14.03 38.99
N PRO A 69 8.31 15.20 38.43
CA PRO A 69 7.65 16.43 38.80
C PRO A 69 6.13 16.27 38.58
N PRO A 70 5.29 16.85 39.45
CA PRO A 70 3.85 16.79 39.27
C PRO A 70 3.49 17.41 37.91
N LEU A 71 2.56 16.77 37.19
CA LEU A 71 2.02 17.34 35.96
C LEU A 71 1.50 18.75 36.25
N PRO A 72 1.75 19.72 35.37
CA PRO A 72 1.21 21.07 35.54
C PRO A 72 -0.31 21.00 35.62
N THR A 73 -0.88 21.70 36.61
CA THR A 73 -2.33 21.75 36.83
C THR A 73 -3.06 22.63 35.82
N SER A 74 -2.33 23.36 34.99
CA SER A 74 -2.87 24.20 33.92
C SER A 74 -1.96 24.14 32.71
N PHE A 75 -2.54 23.83 31.55
CA PHE A 75 -1.88 23.98 30.26
C PHE A 75 -2.28 25.32 29.65
N PRO A 76 -1.38 26.03 28.95
CA PRO A 76 -1.80 27.17 28.15
C PRO A 76 -2.86 26.70 27.12
N PRO A 77 -3.81 27.57 26.73
CA PRO A 77 -4.74 27.24 25.66
C PRO A 77 -3.95 26.87 24.41
N LEU A 78 -4.42 25.85 23.69
CA LEU A 78 -3.84 25.46 22.41
C LEU A 78 -3.87 26.67 21.47
N PRO A 79 -2.79 26.93 20.70
CA PRO A 79 -2.81 27.97 19.69
C PRO A 79 -3.95 27.73 18.69
N ASP A 80 -4.55 28.81 18.18
CA ASP A 80 -5.56 28.71 17.13
C ASP A 80 -4.96 28.08 15.88
N LEU A 81 -5.49 26.92 15.49
CA LEU A 81 -5.06 26.21 14.30
C LEU A 81 -5.61 26.94 13.05
N LYS A 82 -4.74 27.62 12.32
CA LYS A 82 -5.08 28.22 11.03
C LYS A 82 -5.00 27.15 9.95
N LEU A 83 -6.15 26.68 9.48
CA LEU A 83 -6.23 25.76 8.34
C LEU A 83 -5.95 26.53 7.05
N PRO A 84 -5.22 25.95 6.09
CA PRO A 84 -5.04 26.58 4.79
C PRO A 84 -6.36 26.61 4.02
N GLN A 85 -6.53 27.62 3.16
CA GLN A 85 -7.73 27.74 2.35
C GLN A 85 -7.69 26.70 1.23
N TYR A 86 -8.76 25.89 1.13
CA TYR A 86 -8.94 24.93 0.04
C TYR A 86 -10.14 25.34 -0.81
N THR A 87 -10.09 24.99 -2.09
CA THR A 87 -11.23 25.14 -3.01
C THR A 87 -11.95 23.82 -3.13
N MET A 88 -13.27 23.83 -2.99
CA MET A 88 -14.11 22.65 -3.14
C MET A 88 -15.07 22.84 -4.30
N THR A 89 -15.03 21.91 -5.26
CA THR A 89 -15.91 21.90 -6.44
C THR A 89 -16.48 20.50 -6.65
N THR A 90 -17.65 20.39 -7.27
CA THR A 90 -18.22 19.10 -7.67
C THR A 90 -18.45 19.12 -9.17
N LEU A 91 -17.94 18.11 -9.88
CA LEU A 91 -18.17 17.96 -11.32
C LEU A 91 -19.62 17.49 -11.59
N PRO A 92 -20.14 17.69 -12.82
CA PRO A 92 -21.50 17.27 -13.18
C PRO A 92 -21.78 15.77 -12.99
N ASN A 93 -20.75 14.93 -13.03
CA ASN A 93 -20.85 13.48 -12.80
C ASN A 93 -20.86 13.08 -11.31
N GLY A 94 -20.79 14.05 -10.38
CA GLY A 94 -20.84 13.82 -8.94
C GLY A 94 -19.48 13.68 -8.26
N LEU A 95 -18.36 13.71 -9.02
CA LEU A 95 -17.02 13.67 -8.44
C LEU A 95 -16.76 14.94 -7.63
N ARG A 96 -16.49 14.78 -6.33
CA ARG A 96 -16.12 15.88 -5.43
C ARG A 96 -14.61 16.10 -5.49
N ILE A 97 -14.20 17.35 -5.72
CA ILE A 97 -12.81 17.75 -5.88
C ILE A 97 -12.44 18.73 -4.76
N PHE A 98 -11.29 18.49 -4.13
CA PHE A 98 -10.65 19.39 -3.20
C PHE A 98 -9.30 19.82 -3.78
N LEU A 99 -9.09 21.11 -3.95
CA LEU A 99 -7.85 21.69 -4.44
C LEU A 99 -7.19 22.50 -3.33
N LEU A 100 -5.93 22.20 -3.07
CA LEU A 100 -5.08 22.95 -2.14
C LEU A 100 -3.80 23.36 -2.87
N PRO A 101 -3.80 24.54 -3.53
CA PRO A 101 -2.61 25.03 -4.22
C PRO A 101 -1.51 25.35 -3.21
N ASP A 102 -0.31 24.83 -3.47
CA ASP A 102 0.89 25.03 -2.67
C ASP A 102 2.11 25.21 -3.60
N PRO A 103 2.58 26.45 -3.83
CA PRO A 103 3.66 26.73 -4.75
C PRO A 103 5.07 26.53 -4.15
N GLU A 104 5.21 26.07 -2.90
CA GLU A 104 6.53 25.97 -2.24
C GLU A 104 7.46 24.96 -2.92
N VAL A 105 6.91 23.88 -3.46
CA VAL A 105 7.65 22.80 -4.12
C VAL A 105 6.98 22.48 -5.45
N PRO A 106 7.73 22.30 -6.56
CA PRO A 106 7.17 22.01 -7.89
C PRO A 106 6.70 20.55 -8.02
N LEU A 107 5.99 20.05 -7.01
CA LEU A 107 5.40 18.72 -6.96
C LEU A 107 3.89 18.85 -6.87
N VAL A 108 3.19 17.89 -7.47
CA VAL A 108 1.76 17.73 -7.32
C VAL A 108 1.46 16.32 -6.84
N ARG A 109 0.61 16.24 -5.82
CA ARG A 109 0.08 14.99 -5.30
C ARG A 109 -1.43 14.97 -5.45
N ALA A 110 -1.96 13.87 -5.97
CA ALA A 110 -3.38 13.63 -6.02
C ALA A 110 -3.72 12.33 -5.29
N THR A 111 -4.84 12.33 -4.58
CA THR A 111 -5.40 11.14 -3.95
C THR A 111 -6.89 11.07 -4.30
N LEU A 112 -7.27 10.04 -5.04
CA LEU A 112 -8.66 9.66 -5.27
C LEU A 112 -9.06 8.64 -4.22
N LEU A 113 -10.11 8.93 -3.47
CA LEU A 113 -10.74 8.00 -2.54
C LEU A 113 -12.12 7.62 -3.06
N MET A 114 -12.30 6.34 -3.33
CA MET A 114 -13.57 5.76 -3.76
C MET A 114 -14.11 4.88 -2.65
N ARG A 115 -15.44 4.86 -2.49
CA ARG A 115 -16.07 3.88 -1.61
C ARG A 115 -15.87 2.46 -2.13
N GLY A 116 -15.68 1.52 -1.22
CA GLY A 116 -15.48 0.12 -1.56
C GLY A 116 -14.51 -0.53 -0.59
N GLY A 117 -13.43 -1.09 -1.12
CA GLY A 117 -12.46 -1.86 -0.35
C GLY A 117 -13.00 -3.24 0.04
N GLN A 118 -12.49 -3.79 1.14
CA GLN A 118 -12.90 -5.11 1.65
C GLN A 118 -14.41 -5.21 1.90
N TYR A 119 -15.09 -4.07 2.14
CA TYR A 119 -16.54 -3.96 2.23
C TYR A 119 -17.25 -4.49 0.97
N GLY A 120 -16.73 -4.17 -0.21
CA GLY A 120 -17.29 -4.61 -1.48
C GLY A 120 -17.00 -6.05 -1.86
N SER A 121 -16.24 -6.77 -1.02
CA SER A 121 -15.88 -8.17 -1.27
C SER A 121 -16.89 -9.13 -0.62
N PRO A 122 -17.45 -10.07 -1.40
CA PRO A 122 -18.28 -11.16 -0.88
C PRO A 122 -17.58 -11.98 0.21
N PRO A 123 -18.32 -12.61 1.14
CA PRO A 123 -17.75 -13.40 2.24
C PRO A 123 -16.93 -14.62 1.77
N ASP A 124 -17.21 -15.14 0.59
CA ASP A 124 -16.51 -16.24 -0.08
C ASP A 124 -15.28 -15.78 -0.88
N LYS A 125 -15.14 -14.47 -1.12
CA LYS A 125 -14.07 -13.84 -1.93
C LYS A 125 -13.32 -12.76 -1.15
N VAL A 126 -13.02 -13.04 0.12
CA VAL A 126 -12.20 -12.15 0.96
C VAL A 126 -10.80 -12.01 0.34
N GLY A 127 -10.37 -10.77 0.11
CA GLY A 127 -9.17 -10.43 -0.67
C GLY A 127 -9.46 -9.92 -2.09
N LEU A 128 -10.71 -9.94 -2.55
CA LEU A 128 -11.10 -9.45 -3.89
C LEU A 128 -10.68 -8.00 -4.12
N ALA A 129 -11.00 -7.09 -3.20
CA ALA A 129 -10.67 -5.68 -3.36
C ALA A 129 -9.16 -5.42 -3.45
N SER A 130 -8.37 -6.03 -2.55
CA SER A 130 -6.90 -5.89 -2.58
C SER A 130 -6.27 -6.50 -3.81
N LEU A 131 -6.78 -7.64 -4.26
CA LEU A 131 -6.29 -8.29 -5.48
C LEU A 131 -6.66 -7.50 -6.73
N THR A 132 -7.87 -6.90 -6.76
CA THR A 132 -8.32 -6.03 -7.84
C THR A 132 -7.42 -4.80 -7.94
N ALA A 133 -7.18 -4.11 -6.83
CA ALA A 133 -6.26 -2.95 -6.78
C ALA A 133 -4.86 -3.31 -7.29
N ALA A 134 -4.29 -4.43 -6.85
CA ALA A 134 -2.97 -4.88 -7.29
C ALA A 134 -2.94 -5.20 -8.79
N VAL A 135 -3.95 -5.92 -9.30
CA VAL A 135 -4.05 -6.26 -10.73
C VAL A 135 -4.31 -5.03 -11.58
N GLN A 136 -5.10 -4.08 -11.10
CA GLN A 136 -5.35 -2.81 -11.77
C GLN A 136 -4.06 -2.00 -11.93
N ARG A 137 -3.27 -1.87 -10.87
CA ARG A 137 -1.98 -1.17 -10.94
C ARG A 137 -0.97 -1.89 -11.82
N ALA A 138 -0.79 -3.20 -11.67
CA ALA A 138 0.18 -3.99 -12.44
C ALA A 138 -0.24 -4.22 -13.90
N GLY A 139 -1.55 -4.18 -14.16
CA GLY A 139 -2.14 -4.38 -15.48
C GLY A 139 -2.15 -3.14 -16.36
N GLY A 140 -2.17 -1.95 -15.74
CA GLY A 140 -2.33 -0.68 -16.44
C GLY A 140 -3.73 -0.50 -17.03
N SER A 141 -3.82 0.35 -18.05
CA SER A 141 -5.06 0.65 -18.75
C SER A 141 -5.13 -0.08 -20.10
N THR A 142 -6.30 -0.05 -20.74
CA THR A 142 -6.46 -0.57 -22.11
C THR A 142 -5.62 0.19 -23.14
N ARG A 143 -5.27 1.45 -22.88
CA ARG A 143 -4.42 2.27 -23.77
C ARG A 143 -2.94 2.13 -23.43
N HIS A 144 -2.61 2.05 -22.15
CA HIS A 144 -1.25 1.90 -21.62
C HIS A 144 -1.16 0.62 -20.78
N PRO A 145 -0.78 -0.51 -21.40
CA PRO A 145 -0.55 -1.76 -20.67
C PRO A 145 0.54 -1.60 -19.61
N GLY A 146 0.48 -2.40 -18.54
CA GLY A 146 1.37 -2.32 -17.36
C GLY A 146 2.83 -1.89 -17.65
N PRO A 147 3.62 -2.63 -18.46
CA PRO A 147 5.01 -2.27 -18.74
C PRO A 147 5.19 -0.91 -19.44
N SER A 148 4.24 -0.52 -20.29
CA SER A 148 4.26 0.79 -20.96
C SER A 148 3.90 1.91 -19.99
N LEU A 149 2.94 1.67 -19.10
CA LEU A 149 2.58 2.62 -18.06
C LEU A 149 3.72 2.83 -17.07
N ASP A 150 4.37 1.74 -16.63
CA ASP A 150 5.52 1.79 -15.72
C ASP A 150 6.70 2.53 -16.35
N GLY A 151 7.06 2.21 -17.59
CA GLY A 151 8.12 2.91 -18.31
C GLY A 151 7.83 4.40 -18.47
N ARG A 152 6.58 4.77 -18.77
CA ARG A 152 6.21 6.17 -18.92
C ARG A 152 6.24 6.93 -17.60
N LEU A 153 5.76 6.33 -16.51
CA LEU A 153 5.84 6.92 -15.19
C LEU A 153 7.29 7.08 -14.72
N GLU A 154 8.16 6.12 -15.03
CA GLU A 154 9.59 6.20 -14.73
C GLU A 154 10.28 7.35 -15.48
N GLU A 155 9.98 7.53 -16.78
CA GLU A 155 10.49 8.64 -17.59
C GLU A 155 10.12 10.01 -17.01
N LEU A 156 8.91 10.13 -16.46
CA LEU A 156 8.37 11.35 -15.85
C LEU A 156 8.75 11.51 -14.37
N ALA A 157 9.54 10.58 -13.80
CA ALA A 157 9.82 10.49 -12.37
C ALA A 157 8.53 10.57 -11.50
N ALA A 158 7.45 9.99 -12.02
CA ALA A 158 6.12 10.01 -11.44
C ALA A 158 5.73 8.64 -10.86
N GLY A 159 4.74 8.63 -9.99
CA GLY A 159 4.19 7.42 -9.41
C GLY A 159 2.67 7.48 -9.40
N VAL A 160 2.03 6.37 -9.76
CA VAL A 160 0.61 6.12 -9.55
C VAL A 160 0.51 4.82 -8.75
N GLU A 161 -0.28 4.78 -7.69
CA GLU A 161 -0.44 3.59 -6.85
C GLU A 161 -1.92 3.34 -6.58
N VAL A 162 -2.32 2.08 -6.55
CA VAL A 162 -3.72 1.68 -6.27
C VAL A 162 -3.73 0.79 -5.05
N GLY A 163 -4.55 1.15 -4.07
CA GLY A 163 -4.69 0.43 -2.81
C GLY A 163 -6.14 0.17 -2.46
N ALA A 164 -6.40 -0.92 -1.72
CA ALA A 164 -7.70 -1.19 -1.14
C ALA A 164 -7.60 -1.31 0.38
N GLY A 165 -8.32 -0.46 1.08
CA GLY A 165 -8.55 -0.54 2.52
C GLY A 165 -9.80 -1.34 2.85
N VAL A 166 -10.31 -1.16 4.07
CA VAL A 166 -11.52 -1.87 4.52
C VAL A 166 -12.79 -1.26 3.91
N GLN A 167 -12.86 0.07 3.82
CA GLN A 167 -14.05 0.82 3.41
C GLN A 167 -13.85 1.69 2.15
N ALA A 168 -12.61 1.78 1.67
CA ALA A 168 -12.25 2.62 0.56
C ALA A 168 -11.21 1.95 -0.32
N VAL A 169 -11.24 2.31 -1.60
CA VAL A 169 -10.15 2.12 -2.56
C VAL A 169 -9.48 3.48 -2.73
N SER A 170 -8.15 3.53 -2.67
CA SER A 170 -7.37 4.73 -2.90
C SER A 170 -6.56 4.60 -4.18
N VAL A 171 -6.48 5.69 -4.94
CA VAL A 171 -5.51 5.85 -6.02
C VAL A 171 -4.70 7.09 -5.73
N ASP A 172 -3.41 6.91 -5.55
CA ASP A 172 -2.48 7.95 -5.18
C ASP A 172 -1.57 8.25 -6.37
N MET A 173 -1.28 9.52 -6.60
CA MET A 173 -0.38 9.98 -7.64
C MET A 173 0.58 11.01 -7.06
N ALA A 174 1.85 10.96 -7.48
CA ALA A 174 2.82 12.03 -7.29
C ALA A 174 3.61 12.27 -8.58
N CYS A 175 3.82 13.53 -8.95
CA CYS A 175 4.58 13.94 -10.13
C CYS A 175 5.14 15.36 -9.97
N LEU A 176 5.99 15.79 -10.91
CA LEU A 176 6.38 17.18 -11.04
C LEU A 176 5.22 18.01 -11.60
N ALA A 177 5.18 19.30 -11.25
CA ALA A 177 4.12 20.20 -11.70
C ALA A 177 4.02 20.35 -13.23
N GLU A 178 5.13 20.18 -13.94
CA GLU A 178 5.18 20.25 -15.41
C GLU A 178 4.53 19.05 -16.10
N ASP A 179 4.53 17.88 -15.46
CA ASP A 179 4.01 16.62 -16.02
C ASP A 179 2.58 16.30 -15.57
N VAL A 180 1.96 17.20 -14.78
CA VAL A 180 0.68 16.94 -14.12
C VAL A 180 -0.45 16.63 -15.09
N GLU A 181 -0.47 17.27 -16.28
CA GLU A 181 -1.49 17.01 -17.30
C GLU A 181 -1.43 15.55 -17.77
N GLU A 182 -0.22 15.05 -18.05
CA GLU A 182 -0.04 13.70 -18.55
C GLU A 182 -0.29 12.64 -17.47
N VAL A 183 0.29 12.83 -16.28
CA VAL A 183 0.16 11.85 -15.20
C VAL A 183 -1.29 11.78 -14.69
N MET A 184 -2.01 12.91 -14.66
CA MET A 184 -3.46 12.93 -14.36
C MET A 184 -4.28 12.14 -15.37
N GLY A 185 -3.94 12.23 -16.66
CA GLY A 185 -4.53 11.38 -17.69
C GLY A 185 -4.25 9.89 -17.44
N LEU A 186 -3.01 9.51 -17.13
CA LEU A 186 -2.64 8.13 -16.82
C LEU A 186 -3.39 7.59 -15.59
N MET A 187 -3.52 8.39 -14.53
CA MET A 187 -4.32 8.03 -13.36
C MET A 187 -5.80 7.81 -13.72
N ALA A 188 -6.38 8.72 -14.50
CA ALA A 188 -7.77 8.60 -14.95
C ALA A 188 -7.98 7.33 -15.79
N GLU A 189 -7.01 6.95 -16.63
CA GLU A 189 -7.07 5.72 -17.42
C GLU A 189 -7.04 4.44 -16.59
N VAL A 190 -6.17 4.38 -15.57
CA VAL A 190 -6.04 3.23 -14.67
C VAL A 190 -7.34 2.99 -13.91
N VAL A 191 -8.04 4.06 -13.53
CA VAL A 191 -9.33 3.98 -12.83
C VAL A 191 -10.48 3.66 -13.79
N ARG A 192 -10.60 4.42 -14.88
CA ARG A 192 -11.78 4.35 -15.76
C ARG A 192 -11.75 3.16 -16.72
N SER A 193 -10.56 2.70 -17.11
CA SER A 193 -10.38 1.70 -18.16
C SER A 193 -9.25 0.72 -17.86
N PRO A 194 -9.28 0.01 -16.71
CA PRO A 194 -8.23 -0.94 -16.37
C PRO A 194 -8.25 -2.15 -17.31
N ALA A 195 -7.06 -2.61 -17.72
CA ALA A 195 -6.91 -3.74 -18.63
C ALA A 195 -7.20 -5.10 -17.96
N LEU A 196 -6.94 -5.20 -16.65
CA LEU A 196 -7.13 -6.41 -15.82
C LEU A 196 -6.66 -7.72 -16.49
N PRO A 197 -5.39 -7.82 -16.94
CA PRO A 197 -4.91 -8.98 -17.68
C PRO A 197 -4.89 -10.25 -16.80
N PRO A 198 -5.40 -11.39 -17.30
CA PRO A 198 -5.51 -12.62 -16.51
C PRO A 198 -4.17 -13.16 -16.02
N ALA A 199 -3.10 -12.96 -16.80
CA ALA A 199 -1.75 -13.33 -16.40
C ALA A 199 -1.27 -12.59 -15.14
N GLN A 200 -1.63 -11.31 -14.98
CA GLN A 200 -1.29 -10.56 -13.77
C GLN A 200 -2.12 -11.01 -12.57
N LEU A 201 -3.39 -11.37 -12.79
CA LEU A 201 -4.20 -11.98 -11.74
C LEU A 201 -3.55 -13.28 -11.23
N ASP A 202 -3.13 -14.17 -12.12
CA ASP A 202 -2.53 -15.45 -11.70
C ASP A 202 -1.21 -15.24 -10.93
N LEU A 203 -0.36 -14.32 -11.40
CA LEU A 203 0.90 -13.95 -10.74
C LEU A 203 0.66 -13.37 -9.35
N LEU A 204 -0.20 -12.34 -9.25
CA LEU A 204 -0.47 -11.65 -7.99
C LEU A 204 -1.24 -12.54 -7.01
N ARG A 205 -2.09 -13.44 -7.52
CA ARG A 205 -2.77 -14.47 -6.71
C ARG A 205 -1.73 -15.38 -6.06
N ALA A 206 -0.76 -15.88 -6.82
CA ALA A 206 0.30 -16.74 -6.29
C ALA A 206 1.15 -16.01 -5.24
N GLN A 207 1.53 -14.76 -5.51
CA GLN A 207 2.26 -13.93 -4.55
C GLN A 207 1.49 -13.70 -3.26
N LEU A 208 0.19 -13.38 -3.35
CA LEU A 208 -0.66 -13.17 -2.18
C LEU A 208 -0.80 -14.44 -1.35
N ILE A 209 -1.00 -15.60 -1.99
CA ILE A 209 -1.07 -16.91 -1.32
C ILE A 209 0.25 -17.24 -0.61
N ASN A 210 1.40 -16.98 -1.25
CA ASN A 210 2.71 -17.16 -0.62
C ASN A 210 2.88 -16.21 0.58
N GLY A 211 2.45 -14.95 0.46
CA GLY A 211 2.43 -14.00 1.57
C GLY A 211 1.56 -14.46 2.75
N LEU A 212 0.44 -15.17 2.48
CA LEU A 212 -0.38 -15.77 3.52
C LEU A 212 0.34 -16.85 4.34
N GLN A 213 1.31 -17.56 3.75
CA GLN A 213 2.08 -18.59 4.47
C GLN A 213 2.93 -17.94 5.58
N HIS A 214 3.47 -16.75 5.32
CA HIS A 214 4.27 -15.97 6.26
C HIS A 214 3.44 -15.13 7.24
N GLN A 215 2.11 -15.11 7.14
CA GLN A 215 1.27 -14.31 8.03
C GLN A 215 1.30 -14.73 9.50
N ASN A 216 1.85 -15.91 9.80
CA ASN A 216 2.01 -16.42 11.16
C ASN A 216 3.42 -16.21 11.73
N ASP A 217 4.32 -15.58 10.97
CA ASP A 217 5.71 -15.34 11.41
C ASP A 217 5.80 -14.15 12.37
N SER A 218 4.78 -13.28 12.39
CA SER A 218 4.70 -12.11 13.29
C SER A 218 3.67 -12.33 14.41
N PRO A 219 4.12 -12.52 15.67
CA PRO A 219 3.22 -12.63 16.82
C PRO A 219 2.32 -11.40 17.00
N ALA A 220 2.83 -10.21 16.71
CA ALA A 220 2.07 -8.97 16.77
C ALA A 220 0.93 -8.95 15.74
N ALA A 221 1.17 -9.43 14.52
CA ALA A 221 0.13 -9.53 13.50
C ALA A 221 -0.96 -10.56 13.89
N ILE A 222 -0.56 -11.70 14.47
CA ILE A 222 -1.50 -12.69 15.01
C ILE A 222 -2.37 -12.07 16.11
N ALA A 223 -1.75 -11.39 17.08
CA ALA A 223 -2.44 -10.74 18.18
C ALA A 223 -3.45 -9.70 17.66
N ARG A 224 -3.06 -8.87 16.69
CA ARG A 224 -3.95 -7.87 16.07
C ARG A 224 -5.14 -8.53 15.37
N ARG A 225 -4.95 -9.60 14.59
CA ARG A 225 -6.05 -10.33 13.94
C ARG A 225 -7.01 -10.95 14.95
N LYS A 226 -6.47 -11.61 15.98
CA LYS A 226 -7.28 -12.24 17.05
C LYS A 226 -8.07 -11.18 17.84
N MET A 227 -7.42 -10.07 18.21
CA MET A 227 -8.07 -8.94 18.87
C MET A 227 -9.20 -8.36 18.01
N THR A 228 -8.95 -8.13 16.73
CA THR A 228 -9.97 -7.62 15.79
C THR A 228 -11.18 -8.56 15.72
N LYS A 229 -10.94 -9.88 15.67
CA LYS A 229 -12.01 -10.89 15.68
C LYS A 229 -12.79 -10.94 16.99
N LEU A 230 -12.14 -10.71 18.13
CA LEU A 230 -12.81 -10.62 19.44
C LEU A 230 -13.62 -9.34 19.61
N LEU A 231 -13.13 -8.22 19.09
CA LEU A 231 -13.81 -6.92 19.17
C LEU A 231 -15.05 -6.85 18.30
N TYR A 232 -14.93 -7.28 17.04
CA TYR A 232 -15.99 -7.13 16.04
C TYR A 232 -16.87 -8.39 15.89
N GLY A 233 -16.45 -9.53 16.46
CA GLY A 233 -17.10 -10.83 16.23
C GLY A 233 -16.63 -11.50 14.94
N SER A 234 -16.85 -12.82 14.82
CA SER A 234 -16.38 -13.62 13.67
C SER A 234 -17.04 -13.26 12.35
N ASP A 235 -18.27 -12.78 12.40
CA ASP A 235 -19.12 -12.61 11.22
C ASP A 235 -19.03 -11.18 10.66
N SER A 236 -18.35 -10.29 11.39
CA SER A 236 -18.17 -8.90 11.01
C SER A 236 -17.21 -8.75 9.83
N LEU A 237 -17.55 -7.83 8.93
CA LEU A 237 -16.75 -7.44 7.77
C LEU A 237 -15.31 -7.04 8.16
N TYR A 238 -15.15 -6.38 9.32
CA TYR A 238 -13.86 -5.89 9.82
C TYR A 238 -12.98 -7.01 10.40
N ALA A 239 -13.55 -8.17 10.69
CA ALA A 239 -12.82 -9.34 11.20
C ALA A 239 -12.48 -10.36 10.11
N ARG A 240 -12.95 -10.16 8.88
CA ARG A 240 -12.66 -11.06 7.75
C ARG A 240 -11.17 -11.02 7.42
N THR A 241 -10.57 -12.20 7.28
CA THR A 241 -9.17 -12.36 6.89
C THR A 241 -9.13 -13.21 5.62
N PRO A 242 -8.36 -12.80 4.59
CA PRO A 242 -8.25 -13.59 3.37
C PRO A 242 -7.62 -14.95 3.67
N THR A 243 -8.09 -15.97 2.95
CA THR A 243 -7.57 -17.34 3.03
C THR A 243 -7.10 -17.79 1.66
N PRO A 244 -6.20 -18.79 1.55
CA PRO A 244 -5.80 -19.31 0.25
C PRO A 244 -7.02 -19.74 -0.59
N ALA A 245 -8.01 -20.39 0.03
CA ALA A 245 -9.24 -20.80 -0.64
C ALA A 245 -10.06 -19.61 -1.19
N SER A 246 -10.22 -18.53 -0.42
CA SER A 246 -10.98 -17.35 -0.85
C SER A 246 -10.25 -16.55 -1.93
N ILE A 247 -8.92 -16.61 -1.97
CA ILE A 247 -8.12 -15.96 -3.02
C ILE A 247 -8.14 -16.79 -4.31
N SER A 248 -8.07 -18.11 -4.19
CA SER A 248 -8.13 -19.04 -5.32
C SER A 248 -9.50 -19.05 -6.03
N SER A 249 -10.58 -18.69 -5.34
CA SER A 249 -11.93 -18.61 -5.92
C SER A 249 -12.18 -17.35 -6.76
N ILE A 250 -11.28 -16.35 -6.72
CA ILE A 250 -11.44 -15.09 -7.45
C ILE A 250 -11.15 -15.29 -8.92
N THR A 251 -12.09 -14.87 -9.78
CA THR A 251 -11.98 -14.95 -11.24
C THR A 251 -11.76 -13.57 -11.87
N PRO A 252 -11.29 -13.48 -13.13
CA PRO A 252 -11.19 -12.21 -13.85
C PRO A 252 -12.54 -11.46 -13.95
N ALA A 253 -13.64 -12.20 -14.10
CA ALA A 253 -14.98 -11.63 -14.15
C ALA A 253 -15.37 -10.97 -12.82
N ASP A 254 -14.90 -11.49 -11.69
CA ASP A 254 -15.14 -10.89 -10.37
C ASP A 254 -14.39 -9.56 -10.21
N LEU A 255 -13.16 -9.45 -10.74
CA LEU A 255 -12.42 -8.19 -10.73
C LEU A 255 -13.17 -7.13 -11.53
N ARG A 256 -13.61 -7.50 -12.74
CA ARG A 256 -14.36 -6.62 -13.64
C ARG A 256 -15.66 -6.16 -12.97
N ALA A 257 -16.43 -7.08 -12.42
CA ALA A 257 -17.66 -6.77 -11.70
C ALA A 257 -17.44 -5.92 -10.45
N TYR A 258 -16.30 -6.08 -9.76
CA TYR A 258 -15.94 -5.23 -8.63
C TYR A 258 -15.65 -3.79 -9.07
N VAL A 259 -14.82 -3.60 -10.11
CA VAL A 259 -14.50 -2.27 -10.67
C VAL A 259 -15.80 -1.59 -11.13
N ASP A 260 -16.59 -2.25 -11.98
CA ASP A 260 -17.80 -1.69 -12.57
C ASP A 260 -18.84 -1.30 -11.49
N ARG A 261 -18.83 -1.93 -10.31
CA ARG A 261 -19.75 -1.66 -9.20
C ARG A 261 -19.26 -0.55 -8.25
N TRP A 262 -17.97 -0.54 -7.91
CA TRP A 262 -17.42 0.28 -6.82
C TRP A 262 -16.65 1.51 -7.30
N GLU A 263 -16.02 1.46 -8.47
CA GLU A 263 -15.24 2.57 -9.01
C GLU A 263 -16.17 3.52 -9.78
N ARG A 264 -16.82 4.41 -9.03
CA ARG A 264 -17.83 5.36 -9.53
C ARG A 264 -17.57 6.80 -9.06
N PRO A 265 -17.79 7.82 -9.92
CA PRO A 265 -17.52 9.23 -9.62
C PRO A 265 -18.36 9.81 -8.47
N ASP A 266 -19.64 9.46 -8.41
CA ASP A 266 -20.60 9.97 -7.42
C ASP A 266 -20.39 9.42 -6.01
N ALA A 267 -19.54 8.40 -5.85
CA ALA A 267 -19.09 7.85 -4.57
C ALA A 267 -17.59 8.12 -4.33
N ALA A 268 -16.99 9.07 -5.06
CA ALA A 268 -15.57 9.36 -5.02
C ALA A 268 -15.27 10.79 -4.57
N VAL A 269 -14.05 10.97 -4.06
CA VAL A 269 -13.46 12.26 -3.68
C VAL A 269 -12.04 12.32 -4.20
N LEU A 270 -11.70 13.35 -4.95
CA LEU A 270 -10.36 13.62 -5.44
C LEU A 270 -9.78 14.82 -4.68
N GLY A 271 -8.69 14.61 -3.96
CA GLY A 271 -7.89 15.68 -3.37
C GLY A 271 -6.63 15.92 -4.19
N VAL A 272 -6.32 17.17 -4.52
CA VAL A 272 -5.09 17.56 -5.23
C VAL A 272 -4.39 18.66 -4.44
N VAL A 273 -3.10 18.46 -4.19
CA VAL A 273 -2.24 19.36 -3.42
C VAL A 273 -0.93 19.57 -4.17
N GLY A 274 -0.43 20.81 -4.22
CA GLY A 274 0.88 21.12 -4.82
C GLY A 274 0.88 22.35 -5.72
N ALA A 275 1.93 22.48 -6.53
CA ALA A 275 2.17 23.66 -7.34
C ALA A 275 1.31 23.65 -8.62
N PHE A 276 0.16 24.31 -8.59
CA PHE A 276 -0.72 24.50 -9.76
C PHE A 276 -1.62 25.74 -9.60
N GLN A 277 -2.17 26.21 -10.72
CA GLN A 277 -3.24 27.20 -10.70
C GLN A 277 -4.61 26.52 -10.59
N PRO A 278 -5.49 26.93 -9.66
CA PRO A 278 -6.79 26.27 -9.46
C PRO A 278 -7.67 26.22 -10.70
N GLU A 279 -7.69 27.28 -11.51
CA GLU A 279 -8.54 27.35 -12.72
C GLU A 279 -8.08 26.34 -13.79
N ASP A 280 -6.77 26.28 -14.06
CA ASP A 280 -6.18 25.35 -15.01
C ASP A 280 -6.37 23.89 -14.55
N MET A 281 -6.19 23.64 -13.25
CA MET A 281 -6.41 22.31 -12.67
C MET A 281 -7.87 21.88 -12.78
N LEU A 282 -8.83 22.78 -12.55
CA LEU A 282 -10.25 22.45 -12.74
C LEU A 282 -10.59 22.12 -14.19
N GLN A 283 -10.00 22.83 -15.16
CA GLN A 283 -10.20 22.52 -16.58
C GLN A 283 -9.61 21.16 -16.95
N LEU A 284 -8.40 20.85 -16.48
CA LEU A 284 -7.77 19.54 -16.64
C LEU A 284 -8.65 18.43 -16.05
N LEU A 285 -9.12 18.61 -14.81
CA LEU A 285 -9.96 17.61 -14.14
C LEU A 285 -11.32 17.45 -14.84
N ALA A 286 -11.92 18.53 -15.35
CA ALA A 286 -13.14 18.43 -16.14
C ALA A 286 -12.93 17.66 -17.44
N ARG A 287 -11.77 17.80 -18.10
CA ARG A 287 -11.41 17.03 -19.30
C ARG A 287 -11.17 15.55 -18.99
N GLU A 288 -10.33 15.24 -18.01
CA GLU A 288 -9.90 13.86 -17.73
C GLU A 288 -10.95 13.05 -16.94
N TRP A 289 -11.77 13.71 -16.13
CA TRP A 289 -12.74 13.04 -15.26
C TRP A 289 -14.20 13.36 -15.59
N GLY A 290 -14.49 14.34 -16.44
CA GLY A 290 -15.87 14.76 -16.75
C GLY A 290 -16.72 13.69 -17.43
N ASP A 291 -16.10 12.89 -18.30
CA ASP A 291 -16.76 11.80 -19.03
C ASP A 291 -16.79 10.47 -18.26
N TRP A 292 -16.40 10.47 -16.99
CA TRP A 292 -16.53 9.28 -16.15
C TRP A 292 -18.00 9.14 -15.73
N ALA A 293 -18.67 8.13 -16.28
CA ALA A 293 -20.09 7.88 -16.01
C ALA A 293 -20.30 7.20 -14.64
N PRO A 294 -21.34 7.57 -13.89
CA PRO A 294 -21.73 6.85 -12.68
C PRO A 294 -22.18 5.42 -13.02
N ALA A 295 -21.78 4.47 -12.17
CA ALA A 295 -22.31 3.11 -12.23
C ALA A 295 -23.83 3.10 -11.98
N GLU A 296 -24.55 2.14 -12.54
CA GLU A 296 -25.99 2.01 -12.31
C GLU A 296 -26.32 1.84 -10.82
N GLY A 297 -27.46 2.40 -10.39
CA GLY A 297 -27.90 2.39 -8.99
C GLY A 297 -27.29 3.51 -8.13
N GLN A 298 -27.58 3.50 -6.83
CA GLN A 298 -27.05 4.47 -5.87
C GLN A 298 -25.77 3.96 -5.19
N PRO A 299 -24.86 4.87 -4.77
CA PRO A 299 -23.70 4.50 -3.96
C PRO A 299 -24.10 3.71 -2.71
N GLU A 300 -23.55 2.50 -2.59
CA GLU A 300 -23.80 1.68 -1.41
C GLU A 300 -23.09 2.26 -0.17
N VAL A 301 -23.74 2.18 0.99
CA VAL A 301 -23.20 2.66 2.26
C VAL A 301 -22.72 1.46 3.08
N PRO A 302 -21.49 1.48 3.62
CA PRO A 302 -21.03 0.44 4.53
C PRO A 302 -22.05 0.25 5.67
N PRO A 303 -22.41 -1.00 6.02
CA PRO A 303 -23.32 -1.26 7.11
C PRO A 303 -22.69 -0.73 8.39
N GLU A 304 -23.52 -0.08 9.21
CA GLU A 304 -23.10 0.39 10.51
C GLU A 304 -22.59 -0.80 11.32
N VAL A 305 -21.39 -0.64 11.88
CA VAL A 305 -20.88 -1.64 12.81
C VAL A 305 -21.77 -1.59 14.05
N PRO A 306 -22.42 -2.68 14.45
CA PRO A 306 -23.08 -2.72 15.74
C PRO A 306 -22.02 -2.37 16.77
N ARG A 307 -22.19 -1.26 17.48
CA ARG A 307 -21.35 -0.92 18.64
C ARG A 307 -21.73 -1.90 19.75
N SER A 308 -21.37 -3.17 19.59
CA SER A 308 -21.67 -4.20 20.55
C SER A 308 -21.00 -3.86 21.87
N ARG A 309 -21.70 -4.20 22.96
CA ARG A 309 -21.23 -4.17 24.35
C ARG A 309 -19.75 -4.55 24.42
N PRO A 310 -18.92 -3.81 25.19
CA PRO A 310 -17.49 -4.10 25.27
C PRO A 310 -17.27 -5.60 25.52
N PRO A 311 -16.34 -6.24 24.80
CA PRO A 311 -16.10 -7.67 24.96
C PRO A 311 -15.82 -7.96 26.43
N ALA A 312 -16.42 -9.02 26.96
CA ALA A 312 -16.12 -9.47 28.30
C ALA A 312 -14.60 -9.69 28.38
N LEU A 313 -13.93 -8.93 29.25
CA LEU A 313 -12.49 -9.08 29.44
C LEU A 313 -12.20 -10.54 29.78
N PRO A 314 -11.11 -11.13 29.24
CA PRO A 314 -10.73 -12.48 29.62
C PRO A 314 -10.58 -12.54 31.15
N PRO A 315 -10.89 -13.70 31.77
CA PRO A 315 -10.70 -13.86 33.21
C PRO A 315 -9.25 -13.50 33.55
N ARG A 316 -9.06 -12.65 34.57
CA ARG A 316 -7.73 -12.25 35.02
C ARG A 316 -6.89 -13.50 35.23
N VAL A 317 -5.85 -13.67 34.41
CA VAL A 317 -4.82 -14.67 34.65
C VAL A 317 -4.18 -14.27 35.97
N ARG A 318 -4.49 -15.00 37.05
CA ARG A 318 -3.75 -14.84 38.30
C ARG A 318 -2.31 -15.22 37.99
N ALA A 319 -1.39 -14.26 38.15
CA ALA A 319 0.03 -14.58 38.19
C ALA A 319 0.22 -15.64 39.29
N ALA A 320 0.77 -16.79 38.90
CA ALA A 320 1.16 -17.86 39.81
C ALA A 320 2.46 -17.50 40.52
#